data_AF-A0A959IHE1-F1
#
_entry.id   AF-A0A959IHE1-F1
#
_cell.length_a   1.000
_cell.length_b   1.000
_cell.length_c   1.000
_cell.angle_alpha   90.00
_cell.angle_beta   90.00
_cell.angle_gamma   90.00
#
_symmetry.space_group_name_H-M   'P 1'
#
loop_
_entity.id
_entity.type
_entity.pdbx_description
1 polymer ?
#
loop_
_entity_poly.entity_id
_entity_poly.type
_entity_poly.pdbx_seq_one_letter_code
_entity_poly.pdbx_strand_id
1 'polypeptide(L)'
;MKLSQLDISTIRAYLTRNGLETPAVIDDLADHICCSVEEKMRRGQDFPEAFADTIQQFTPEDIREIQESTTYYLTINSKIMLLKGIFISAFLAVFCYVLASVMFNVIMFTGDDGLAYRLQYLLHTLGLFIFCFGFLPFLFRYGYKQFVARIQE
;
A
#
# COMPACT_ATOMS: atom_id res chain seq x y z
N MET A 1 4.78 26.53 -27.15
CA MET A 1 5.17 25.51 -28.14
C MET A 1 4.85 24.16 -27.50
N LYS A 2 4.18 23.25 -28.21
CA LYS A 2 3.80 21.94 -27.68
C LYS A 2 4.70 20.86 -28.25
N LEU A 3 5.10 19.89 -27.43
CA LEU A 3 5.89 18.74 -27.85
C LEU A 3 5.13 17.85 -28.83
N SER A 4 5.86 17.20 -29.74
CA SER A 4 5.27 16.20 -30.63
C SER A 4 5.06 14.87 -29.89
N GLN A 5 4.19 14.00 -30.44
CA GLN A 5 3.99 12.66 -29.88
C GLN A 5 5.28 11.81 -29.92
N LEU A 6 6.17 12.08 -30.88
CA LEU A 6 7.48 11.42 -30.97
C LEU A 6 8.39 11.84 -29.82
N ASP A 7 8.39 13.13 -29.47
CA ASP A 7 9.20 13.67 -28.37
C ASP A 7 8.76 13.09 -27.02
N ILE A 8 7.45 13.01 -26.79
CA ILE A 8 6.86 12.40 -25.59
C ILE A 8 7.23 10.92 -25.49
N SER A 9 7.19 10.19 -26.61
CA SER A 9 7.59 8.78 -26.65
C SER A 9 9.09 8.60 -26.34
N THR A 10 9.92 9.55 -26.76
CA THR A 10 11.37 9.55 -26.49
C THR A 10 11.66 9.77 -25.00
N ILE A 11 10.95 10.71 -24.37
CA ILE A 11 11.05 10.98 -22.92
C ILE A 11 10.63 9.73 -22.13
N ARG A 12 9.49 9.12 -22.47
CA ARG A 12 9.03 7.88 -21.81
C ARG A 12 10.02 6.73 -21.99
N ALA A 13 10.55 6.55 -23.20
CA ALA A 13 11.55 5.53 -23.48
C ALA A 13 12.83 5.75 -22.67
N TYR A 14 13.24 7.00 -22.45
CA TYR A 14 14.36 7.33 -21.57
C TYR A 14 14.08 6.91 -20.12
N LEU A 15 12.92 7.26 -19.55
CA LEU A 15 12.56 6.89 -18.17
C LEU A 15 12.55 5.36 -17.96
N THR A 16 11.91 4.63 -18.86
CA THR A 16 11.84 3.16 -18.77
C THR A 16 13.21 2.51 -18.94
N ARG A 17 14.07 3.02 -19.84
CA ARG A 17 15.44 2.50 -20.03
C ARG A 17 16.32 2.70 -18.80
N ASN A 18 16.05 3.73 -17.99
CA ASN A 18 16.81 4.02 -16.78
C ASN A 18 16.20 3.36 -15.52
N GLY A 19 15.27 2.42 -15.68
CA GLY A 19 14.79 1.57 -14.57
C GLY A 19 13.47 2.00 -13.93
N LEU A 20 12.76 2.97 -14.49
CA LEU A 20 11.43 3.34 -14.02
C LEU A 20 10.38 2.36 -14.57
N GLU A 21 9.71 1.63 -13.67
CA GLU A 21 8.74 0.58 -14.04
C GLU A 21 7.30 0.94 -13.69
N THR A 22 7.10 1.79 -12.67
CA THR A 22 5.77 2.12 -12.14
C THR A 22 5.03 3.06 -13.11
N PRO A 23 3.92 2.63 -13.76
CA PRO A 23 3.28 3.43 -14.82
C PRO A 23 2.82 4.82 -14.38
N ALA A 24 2.23 4.92 -13.17
CA ALA A 24 1.81 6.22 -12.63
C ALA A 24 2.98 7.20 -12.47
N VAL A 25 4.12 6.70 -12.00
CA VAL A 25 5.33 7.53 -11.80
C VAL A 25 5.98 7.89 -13.15
N ILE A 26 5.93 6.97 -14.14
CA ILE A 26 6.36 7.27 -15.51
C ILE A 26 5.53 8.40 -16.10
N ASP A 27 4.20 8.34 -15.95
CA ASP A 27 3.32 9.38 -16.49
C ASP A 27 3.56 10.74 -15.79
N ASP A 28 3.67 10.75 -14.46
CA ASP A 28 3.92 11.96 -13.68
C ASP A 28 5.28 12.60 -14.01
N LEU A 29 6.34 11.79 -14.07
CA LEU A 29 7.68 12.29 -14.35
C LEU A 29 7.85 12.69 -15.83
N ALA A 30 7.21 11.97 -16.75
CA ALA A 30 7.18 12.36 -18.15
C ALA A 30 6.47 13.69 -18.34
N ASP A 31 5.34 13.93 -17.66
CA ASP A 31 4.62 15.21 -17.72
C ASP A 31 5.48 16.36 -17.17
N HIS A 32 6.18 16.11 -16.06
CA HIS A 32 7.10 17.08 -15.49
C HIS A 32 8.25 17.44 -16.44
N ILE A 33 8.91 16.43 -17.03
CA ILE A 33 9.98 16.65 -18.01
C ILE A 33 9.44 17.36 -19.25
N CYS A 34 8.26 16.98 -19.74
CA CYS A 34 7.61 17.67 -20.87
C CYS A 34 7.41 19.15 -20.57
N CYS A 35 6.85 19.50 -19.40
CA CYS A 35 6.64 20.88 -19.00
C CYS A 35 7.96 21.68 -18.92
N SER A 36 9.02 21.09 -18.36
CA SER A 36 10.34 21.73 -18.28
C SER A 36 10.97 21.96 -19.66
N VAL A 37 10.86 20.98 -20.56
CA VAL A 37 11.36 21.10 -21.94
C VAL A 37 10.56 22.15 -22.72
N GLU A 38 9.23 22.17 -22.59
CA GLU A 38 8.37 23.17 -23.24
C GLU A 38 8.66 24.61 -22.77
N GLU A 39 9.06 24.79 -21.51
CA GLU A 39 9.49 26.08 -20.99
C GLU A 39 10.82 26.53 -21.58
N LYS A 40 11.81 25.62 -21.66
CA LYS A 40 13.11 25.88 -22.28
C LYS A 40 12.99 26.18 -23.78
N MET A 41 12.14 25.45 -24.49
CA MET A 41 11.84 25.73 -25.90
C MET A 41 11.15 27.07 -26.10
N ARG A 42 10.30 27.50 -25.16
CA ARG A 42 9.72 28.87 -25.17
C ARG A 42 10.77 29.97 -25.02
N ARG A 43 11.92 29.68 -24.42
CA ARG A 43 13.05 30.61 -24.28
C ARG A 43 13.99 30.59 -25.49
N GLY A 44 13.67 29.82 -26.53
CA GLY A 44 14.39 29.79 -27.80
C GLY A 44 15.37 28.62 -27.97
N GLN A 45 15.40 27.64 -27.06
CA GLN A 45 16.21 26.42 -27.22
C GLN A 45 15.54 25.42 -28.16
N ASP A 46 16.33 24.68 -28.93
CA ASP A 46 15.83 23.55 -29.70
C ASP A 46 15.54 22.34 -28.78
N PHE A 47 14.62 21.47 -29.19
CA PHE A 47 14.22 20.30 -28.39
C PHE A 47 15.41 19.44 -27.91
N PRO A 48 16.40 19.07 -28.75
CA PRO A 48 17.52 18.24 -28.30
C PRO A 48 18.36 18.90 -27.20
N GLU A 49 18.55 20.22 -27.27
CA GLU A 49 19.27 21.00 -26.26
C GLU A 49 18.44 21.12 -24.97
N ALA A 50 17.17 21.50 -25.11
CA ALA A 50 16.24 21.62 -23.99
C ALA A 50 16.05 20.27 -23.25
N PHE A 51 16.02 19.16 -23.98
CA PHE A 51 15.93 17.82 -23.43
C PHE A 51 17.23 17.42 -22.72
N ALA A 52 18.39 17.59 -23.37
CA ALA A 52 19.70 17.30 -22.77
C ALA A 52 19.94 18.08 -21.47
N ASP A 53 19.57 19.36 -21.45
CA ASP A 53 19.68 20.21 -20.25
C ASP A 53 18.70 19.79 -19.15
N THR A 54 17.56 19.17 -19.49
CA THR A 54 16.54 18.76 -18.51
C THR A 54 16.89 17.42 -17.90
N ILE A 55 17.34 16.45 -18.69
CA ILE A 55 17.75 15.13 -18.18
C ILE A 55 19.01 15.18 -17.32
N GLN A 56 19.84 16.23 -17.40
CA GLN A 56 20.93 16.44 -16.44
C GLN A 56 20.44 16.62 -15.00
N GLN A 57 19.19 17.05 -14.81
CA GLN A 57 18.55 17.17 -13.49
C GLN A 57 17.91 15.85 -13.02
N PHE A 58 17.76 14.89 -13.93
CA PHE A 58 17.17 13.58 -13.67
C PHE A 58 18.18 12.52 -14.08
N THR A 59 19.23 12.37 -13.27
CA THR A 59 20.26 11.39 -13.56
C THR A 59 19.68 9.97 -13.49
N PRO A 60 20.29 8.99 -14.17
CA PRO A 60 19.85 7.59 -14.07
C PRO A 60 19.78 7.08 -12.62
N GLU A 61 20.64 7.59 -11.73
CA GLU A 61 20.62 7.24 -10.31
C GLU A 61 19.37 7.77 -9.62
N ASP A 62 18.98 9.03 -9.88
CA ASP A 62 17.77 9.65 -9.33
C ASP A 62 16.51 8.87 -9.77
N ILE A 63 16.46 8.46 -11.03
CA ILE A 63 15.34 7.67 -11.60
C ILE A 63 15.22 6.32 -10.88
N ARG A 64 16.34 5.66 -10.61
CA ARG A 64 16.37 4.40 -9.87
C ARG A 64 15.95 4.60 -8.41
N GLU A 65 16.45 5.63 -7.74
CA GLU A 65 16.08 5.97 -6.37
C GLU A 65 14.57 6.23 -6.23
N ILE A 66 13.96 6.92 -7.21
CA ILE A 66 12.52 7.15 -7.26
C ILE A 66 11.76 5.82 -7.36
N GLN A 67 12.19 4.89 -8.23
CA GLN A 67 11.56 3.58 -8.37
C GLN A 67 11.73 2.72 -7.11
N GLU A 68 12.93 2.71 -6.52
CA GLU A 68 13.24 1.96 -5.30
C GLU A 68 12.41 2.48 -4.12
N SER A 69 12.36 3.80 -3.94
CA SER A 69 11.52 4.45 -2.93
C SER A 69 10.04 4.13 -3.13
N THR A 70 9.54 4.24 -4.36
CA THR A 70 8.15 3.92 -4.69
C THR A 70 7.82 2.47 -4.34
N THR A 71 8.69 1.54 -4.74
CA THR A 71 8.53 0.11 -4.48
C THR A 71 8.58 -0.17 -2.97
N TYR A 72 9.49 0.48 -2.25
CA TYR A 72 9.61 0.41 -0.80
C TYR A 72 8.32 0.85 -0.11
N TYR A 73 7.77 2.03 -0.45
CA TYR A 73 6.55 2.54 0.16
C TYR A 73 5.32 1.68 -0.15
N LEU A 74 5.15 1.23 -1.40
CA LEU A 74 4.06 0.33 -1.78
C LEU A 74 4.12 -1.00 -1.01
N THR A 75 5.33 -1.53 -0.84
CA THR A 75 5.57 -2.77 -0.12
C THR A 75 5.34 -2.61 1.38
N ILE A 76 5.89 -1.56 1.98
CA ILE A 76 5.73 -1.28 3.41
C ILE A 76 4.28 -1.00 3.77
N ASN A 77 3.57 -0.17 2.99
CA ASN A 77 2.18 0.15 3.28
C ASN A 77 1.31 -1.12 3.26
N SER A 78 1.54 -2.00 2.28
CA SER A 78 0.88 -3.30 2.20
C SER A 78 1.18 -4.20 3.41
N LYS A 79 2.43 -4.20 3.92
CA LYS A 79 2.82 -4.95 5.11
C LYS A 79 2.16 -4.36 6.37
N ILE A 80 2.21 -3.05 6.55
CA ILE A 80 1.60 -2.33 7.67
C ILE A 80 0.09 -2.59 7.72
N MET A 81 -0.60 -2.57 6.58
CA MET A 81 -2.04 -2.85 6.51
C MET A 81 -2.37 -4.25 7.02
N LEU A 82 -1.57 -5.27 6.66
CA LEU A 82 -1.74 -6.64 7.15
C LEU A 82 -1.51 -6.74 8.66
N LEU A 83 -0.43 -6.14 9.18
CA LEU A 83 -0.16 -6.13 10.62
C LEU A 83 -1.29 -5.45 11.40
N LYS A 84 -1.77 -4.29 10.94
CA LYS A 84 -2.91 -3.59 11.55
C LYS A 84 -4.16 -4.49 11.58
N GLY A 85 -4.45 -5.19 10.48
CA GLY A 85 -5.55 -6.15 10.40
C GLY A 85 -5.43 -7.25 11.45
N ILE A 86 -4.25 -7.84 11.61
CA ILE A 86 -3.97 -8.86 12.64
C ILE A 86 -4.22 -8.30 14.05
N PHE A 87 -3.61 -7.16 14.39
CA PHE A 87 -3.72 -6.60 15.74
C PHE A 87 -5.15 -6.19 16.10
N ILE A 88 -5.86 -5.51 15.19
CA ILE A 88 -7.23 -5.04 15.43
C ILE A 88 -8.19 -6.22 15.56
N SER A 89 -8.12 -7.18 14.65
CA SER A 89 -9.01 -8.35 14.68
C SER A 89 -8.72 -9.27 15.88
N ALA A 90 -7.46 -9.48 16.23
CA ALA A 90 -7.07 -10.23 17.42
C ALA A 90 -7.61 -9.57 18.69
N PHE A 91 -7.36 -8.26 18.83
CA PHE A 91 -7.82 -7.50 19.99
C PHE A 91 -9.33 -7.56 20.13
N LEU A 92 -10.07 -7.30 19.05
CA LEU A 92 -11.53 -7.30 19.07
C LEU A 92 -12.10 -8.70 19.36
N ALA A 93 -11.53 -9.75 18.78
CA ALA A 93 -11.95 -11.12 19.07
C ALA A 93 -11.75 -11.49 20.54
N VAL A 94 -10.56 -11.22 21.09
CA VAL A 94 -10.24 -11.49 22.51
C VAL A 94 -11.11 -10.64 23.42
N PHE A 95 -11.29 -9.35 23.11
CA PHE A 95 -12.13 -8.45 23.88
C PHE A 95 -13.58 -8.96 23.98
N CYS A 96 -14.19 -9.31 22.84
CA CYS A 96 -15.55 -9.87 22.82
C CYS A 96 -15.64 -11.18 23.61
N TYR A 97 -14.65 -12.06 23.46
CA TYR A 97 -14.63 -13.36 24.14
C TYR A 97 -14.47 -13.23 25.66
N VAL A 98 -13.56 -12.36 26.12
CA VAL A 98 -13.33 -12.09 27.54
C VAL A 98 -14.55 -11.41 28.16
N LEU A 99 -15.13 -10.42 27.48
CA LEU A 99 -16.34 -9.75 27.96
C LEU A 99 -17.52 -10.72 28.09
N ALA A 100 -17.75 -11.57 27.09
CA ALA A 100 -18.76 -12.62 27.15
C ALA A 100 -18.50 -13.61 28.31
N SER A 101 -17.24 -13.98 28.54
CA SER A 101 -16.85 -14.89 29.63
C SER A 101 -17.09 -14.27 31.02
N VAL A 102 -16.84 -12.98 31.19
CA VAL A 102 -17.14 -12.26 32.44
C VAL A 102 -18.65 -12.19 32.65
N MET A 103 -19.43 -11.86 31.61
CA MET A 103 -20.89 -11.84 31.69
C MET A 103 -21.47 -13.21 32.05
N PHE A 104 -20.94 -14.29 31.47
CA PHE A 104 -21.37 -15.65 31.78
C PHE A 104 -21.27 -15.98 33.28
N ASN A 105 -20.16 -15.58 33.92
CA ASN A 105 -19.98 -15.80 35.37
C ASN A 105 -21.05 -15.06 36.20
N VAL A 106 -21.40 -13.83 35.82
CA VAL A 106 -22.42 -13.04 36.51
C VAL A 106 -23.81 -13.65 36.30
N ILE A 107 -24.16 -14.01 35.06
CA ILE A 107 -25.45 -14.60 34.71
C ILE A 107 -25.66 -15.94 35.40
N MET A 108 -24.63 -16.79 35.47
CA MET A 108 -24.69 -18.05 36.20
C MET A 108 -24.97 -17.85 37.69
N PHE A 109 -24.46 -16.77 38.29
CA PHE A 109 -24.71 -16.46 39.69
C PHE A 109 -26.11 -15.85 39.93
N THR A 110 -26.60 -15.00 39.01
CA THR A 110 -27.90 -14.32 39.15
C THR A 110 -29.08 -15.13 38.62
N GLY A 111 -28.85 -16.13 37.76
CA GLY A 111 -29.88 -16.93 37.12
C GLY A 111 -30.69 -16.20 36.04
N ASP A 112 -30.17 -15.11 35.47
CA ASP A 112 -30.87 -14.29 34.46
C ASP A 112 -30.92 -14.99 33.09
N ASP A 113 -32.11 -15.37 32.61
CA ASP A 113 -32.35 -15.95 31.29
C ASP A 113 -32.82 -14.90 30.24
N GLY A 114 -32.78 -13.62 30.61
CA GLY A 114 -33.28 -12.52 29.80
C GLY A 114 -32.29 -11.94 28.79
N LEU A 115 -32.26 -10.60 28.71
CA LEU A 115 -31.48 -9.87 27.70
C LEU A 115 -29.96 -10.09 27.86
N ALA A 116 -29.46 -10.21 29.09
CA ALA A 116 -28.03 -10.38 29.36
C ALA A 116 -27.48 -11.70 28.77
N TYR A 117 -28.25 -12.79 28.91
CA TYR A 117 -27.91 -14.09 28.32
C TYR A 117 -27.82 -14.02 26.79
N ARG A 118 -28.78 -13.35 26.13
CA ARG A 118 -28.77 -13.18 24.67
C ARG A 118 -27.58 -12.33 24.20
N LEU A 119 -27.25 -11.26 24.92
CA LEU A 119 -26.09 -10.41 24.61
C LEU A 119 -24.77 -11.18 24.79
N GLN A 120 -24.65 -11.99 25.84
CA GLN A 120 -23.49 -12.84 26.07
C GLN A 120 -23.27 -13.83 24.91
N TYR A 121 -24.32 -14.55 24.50
CA TYR A 121 -24.24 -15.46 23.35
C TYR A 121 -23.83 -14.75 22.06
N LEU A 122 -24.39 -13.56 21.81
CA LEU A 122 -24.03 -12.76 20.63
C LEU A 122 -22.55 -12.32 20.66
N LEU A 123 -22.04 -11.88 21.82
CA LEU A 123 -20.63 -11.49 21.97
C LEU A 123 -19.68 -12.68 21.75
N HIS A 124 -20.03 -13.87 22.24
CA HIS A 124 -19.22 -15.08 22.07
C HIS A 124 -19.15 -15.50 20.60
N THR A 125 -20.31 -15.56 19.92
CA THR A 125 -20.39 -15.91 18.50
C THR A 125 -19.71 -14.86 17.62
N LEU A 126 -19.85 -13.57 17.94
CA LEU A 126 -19.17 -12.48 17.25
C LEU A 126 -17.64 -12.56 17.42
N GLY A 127 -17.16 -12.81 18.64
CA GLY A 127 -15.73 -12.98 18.91
C GLY A 127 -15.13 -14.14 18.11
N LEU A 128 -15.82 -15.29 18.08
CA LEU A 128 -15.41 -16.43 17.26
C LEU A 128 -15.44 -16.11 15.76
N PHE A 129 -16.46 -15.40 15.29
CA PHE A 129 -16.57 -14.97 13.90
C PHE A 129 -15.39 -14.06 13.51
N ILE A 130 -15.07 -13.06 14.33
CA ILE A 130 -13.94 -12.14 14.08
C ILE A 130 -12.61 -12.89 14.13
N PHE A 131 -12.47 -13.88 15.01
CA PHE A 131 -11.29 -14.73 15.03
C PHE A 131 -11.13 -15.53 13.72
N CYS A 132 -12.19 -16.21 13.28
CA CYS A 132 -12.18 -17.08 12.10
C CYS A 132 -12.07 -16.32 10.78
N PHE A 133 -12.75 -15.17 10.64
CA PHE A 133 -12.86 -14.43 9.38
C PHE A 133 -12.08 -13.12 9.35
N GLY A 134 -11.64 -12.62 10.52
CA GLY A 134 -10.72 -11.49 10.62
C GLY A 134 -9.30 -11.96 10.87
N PHE A 135 -9.04 -12.45 12.10
CA PHE A 135 -7.68 -12.73 12.56
C PHE A 135 -6.96 -13.80 11.74
N LEU A 136 -7.55 -14.99 11.57
CA LEU A 136 -6.91 -16.10 10.87
C LEU A 136 -6.57 -15.77 9.41
N PRO A 137 -7.47 -15.19 8.59
CA PRO A 137 -7.15 -14.82 7.22
C PRO A 137 -6.01 -13.79 7.12
N PHE A 138 -5.99 -12.78 8.00
CA PHE A 138 -4.89 -11.81 8.03
C PHE A 138 -3.57 -12.46 8.43
N LEU A 139 -3.59 -13.33 9.45
CA LEU A 139 -2.40 -14.04 9.92
C LEU A 139 -1.83 -14.98 8.86
N PHE A 140 -2.67 -15.80 8.22
CA PHE A 140 -2.23 -16.71 7.16
C PHE A 140 -1.72 -15.96 5.94
N ARG A 141 -2.37 -14.87 5.54
CA ARG A 141 -1.88 -14.03 4.44
C ARG A 141 -0.52 -13.42 4.75
N TYR A 142 -0.32 -12.95 5.97
CA TYR A 142 0.97 -12.43 6.42
C TYR A 142 2.05 -13.52 6.42
N GLY A 143 1.75 -14.68 7.02
CA GLY A 143 2.66 -15.83 7.07
C GLY A 143 3.03 -16.35 5.68
N TYR A 144 2.07 -16.45 4.76
CA TYR A 144 2.31 -16.84 3.37
C TYR A 144 3.26 -15.86 2.67
N LYS A 145 3.01 -14.55 2.77
CA LYS A 145 3.89 -13.54 2.17
C LYS A 145 5.31 -13.60 2.73
N GLN A 146 5.45 -13.81 4.03
CA GLN A 146 6.76 -13.91 4.67
C GLN A 146 7.50 -15.20 4.27
N PHE A 147 6.78 -16.32 4.16
CA PHE A 147 7.34 -17.59 3.70
C PHE A 147 7.85 -17.50 2.27
N VAL A 148 7.06 -16.93 1.35
CA VAL A 148 7.49 -16.72 -0.04
C VAL A 148 8.71 -15.82 -0.12
N ALA A 149 8.75 -14.71 0.62
CA ALA A 149 9.89 -13.80 0.63
C ALA A 149 11.20 -14.51 1.04
N ARG A 150 11.15 -15.40 2.04
CA ARG A 150 12.32 -16.17 2.50
C ARG A 150 12.83 -17.22 1.51
N ILE A 151 11.99 -17.68 0.58
CA ILE A 151 12.41 -18.65 -0.46
C ILE A 151 13.11 -17.93 -1.62
N GLN A 152 12.86 -16.63 -1.78
CA GLN A 152 13.41 -15.82 -2.87
C GLN A 152 14.72 -15.12 -2.52
N GLU A 153 15.12 -15.14 -1.25
CA GLU A 153 16.43 -14.70 -0.73
C GLU A 153 17.49 -15.80 -0.86
#